data_AF-A0A3B9FRM5-F1
#
_entry.id   AF-A0A3B9FRM5-F1
#
_cell.length_a   1.000
_cell.length_b   1.000
_cell.length_c   1.000
_cell.angle_alpha   90.00
_cell.angle_beta   90.00
_cell.angle_gamma   90.00
#
_symmetry.space_group_name_H-M   'P 1'
#
loop_
_entity.id
_entity.type
_entity.pdbx_description
1 polymer ?
#
loop_
_entity_poly.entity_id
_entity_poly.type
_entity_poly.pdbx_seq_one_letter_code
_entity_poly.pdbx_strand_id
1 'polypeptide(L)' 'LRVAYLINTGKLTHELAIDLVNMLNIQNVLGLTYAPNPTDPTVSPVREEYQLGFLPIFYYKIDF' A
#
# COMPACT_ATOMS: atom_id res chain seq x y z
N LEU A 1 -4.67 6.95 -5.94
CA LEU A 1 -4.48 7.91 -7.04
C LEU A 1 -3.09 7.69 -7.61
N ARG A 2 -2.96 7.50 -8.93
CA ARG A 2 -1.67 7.33 -9.62
C ARG A 2 -1.46 8.46 -10.60
N VAL A 3 -0.34 9.16 -10.49
CA VAL A 3 0.10 10.16 -11.46
C VAL A 3 1.39 9.67 -12.07
N ALA A 4 1.43 9.50 -13.39
CA ALA A 4 2.61 9.08 -14.13
C ALA A 4 2.96 10.13 -15.18
N TYR A 5 4.26 10.41 -15.32
CA TYR A 5 4.82 11.34 -16.27
C TYR A 5 6.00 10.69 -16.98
N LEU A 6 5.94 10.70 -18.32
CA LEU A 6 6.93 10.06 -19.16
C LEU A 6 7.58 11.10 -20.07
N ILE A 7 8.90 11.18 -20.02
CA ILE A 7 9.74 12.10 -20.78
C ILE A 7 10.59 11.27 -21.74
N ASN A 8 10.26 11.34 -23.03
CA ASN A 8 11.08 10.74 -24.09
C ASN A 8 12.13 11.75 -24.55
N THR A 9 13.39 11.50 -24.24
CA THR A 9 14.54 12.20 -24.85
C THR A 9 15.15 11.29 -25.91
N GLY A 10 15.77 11.85 -26.95
CA GLY A 10 16.20 11.09 -28.13
C GLY A 10 17.17 9.93 -27.90
N LYS A 11 17.73 9.76 -26.69
CA LYS A 11 18.60 8.63 -26.31
C LYS A 11 18.23 8.03 -24.95
N LEU A 12 17.17 8.51 -24.31
CA LEU A 12 16.86 8.17 -22.93
C LEU A 12 15.42 8.51 -22.59
N THR A 13 14.71 7.56 -22.00
CA THR A 13 13.32 7.72 -21.56
C THR A 13 13.29 7.73 -20.04
N HIS A 14 12.72 8.79 -19.46
CA HIS A 14 12.45 8.89 -18.04
C HIS A 14 10.97 8.64 -17.77
N GLU A 15 10.67 7.75 -16.85
CA GLU A 15 9.32 7.56 -16.33
C GLU A 15 9.32 7.87 -14.83
N LEU A 16 8.61 8.91 -14.43
CA LEU A 16 8.28 9.18 -13.02
C LEU A 16 6.82 8.78 -12.79
N ALA A 17 6.55 8.05 -11.72
CA ALA A 17 5.18 7.88 -11.22
C ALA A 17 5.11 8.06 -9.70
N ILE A 18 3.97 8.57 -9.25
CA ILE A 18 3.63 8.76 -7.84
C ILE A 18 2.27 8.11 -7.60
N ASP A 19 2.26 7.13 -6.71
CA ASP A 19 1.06 6.42 -6.29
C ASP A 19 0.71 6.82 -4.86
N LEU A 20 -0.42 7.49 -4.69
CA LEU A 20 -1.00 7.84 -3.40
C LEU A 20 -2.07 6.82 -3.03
N VAL A 21 -1.77 5.96 -2.05
CA VAL A 21 -2.69 4.97 -1.50
C VAL A 21 -3.39 5.56 -0.27
N ASN A 22 -4.69 5.29 -0.12
CA ASN A 22 -5.51 5.70 1.03
C ASN A 22 -5.42 7.21 1.39
N MET A 23 -5.63 8.10 0.41
CA MET A 23 -5.56 9.55 0.59
C MET A 23 -6.50 10.12 1.67
N LEU A 24 -7.64 9.47 1.89
CA LEU A 24 -8.65 9.88 2.86
C LEU A 24 -8.41 9.26 4.25
N ASN A 25 -7.33 8.46 4.40
CA ASN A 25 -6.94 7.75 5.61
C ASN A 25 -8.11 7.00 6.28
N ILE A 26 -8.97 6.39 5.46
CA ILE A 26 -10.12 5.62 5.94
C ILE A 26 -9.59 4.27 6.41
N GLN A 27 -9.92 3.92 7.65
CA GLN A 27 -9.59 2.61 8.21
C GLN A 27 -10.77 1.68 7.97
N ASN A 28 -10.54 0.65 7.16
CA ASN A 28 -11.48 -0.43 6.95
C ASN A 28 -10.81 -1.75 7.35
N VAL A 29 -11.59 -2.71 7.85
CA VAL A 29 -11.09 -4.05 8.16
C VAL A 29 -10.76 -4.76 6.84
N LEU A 30 -9.49 -5.10 6.65
CA LEU A 30 -8.98 -5.83 5.48
C LEU A 30 -9.22 -7.33 5.63
N GLY A 31 -9.06 -7.85 6.84
CA GLY A 31 -9.13 -9.29 7.09
C GLY A 31 -9.35 -9.59 8.56
N LEU A 32 -9.82 -10.82 8.80
CA LEU A 32 -9.97 -11.39 10.13
C LEU A 32 -9.08 -12.63 10.19
N THR A 33 -8.08 -12.62 11.06
CA THR A 33 -7.18 -13.75 11.24
C THR A 33 -7.56 -14.48 12.53
N TYR A 34 -7.80 -15.78 12.42
CA TYR A 34 -8.05 -16.63 13.59
C TYR A 34 -6.71 -17.02 14.22
N ALA A 35 -6.44 -16.45 15.40
CA ALA A 35 -5.22 -16.67 16.17
C ALA A 35 -5.58 -16.90 17.65
N PRO A 36 -6.13 -18.07 17.99
CA PRO A 36 -6.52 -18.40 19.36
C PRO A 36 -5.27 -18.53 20.24
N ASN A 37 -5.28 -17.89 21.41
CA ASN A 37 -4.20 -18.04 22.38
C ASN A 37 -4.43 -19.29 23.24
N PRO A 38 -3.55 -20.32 23.18
CA PRO A 38 -3.71 -21.52 23.99
C PRO A 38 -3.47 -21.31 25.50
N THR A 39 -2.90 -20.17 25.93
CA THR A 39 -2.65 -19.87 27.35
C THR A 39 -3.71 -18.99 28.00
N ASP A 40 -4.54 -18.28 27.21
CA ASP A 40 -5.64 -17.46 27.73
C ASP A 40 -6.87 -17.53 26.79
N PRO A 41 -7.85 -18.40 27.09
CA PRO A 41 -9.05 -18.58 26.29
C PRO A 41 -10.06 -17.42 26.41
N THR A 42 -9.80 -16.41 27.25
CA THR A 42 -10.68 -15.24 27.41
C THR A 42 -10.40 -14.14 26.38
N VAL A 43 -9.26 -14.21 25.70
CA VAL A 43 -8.88 -13.25 24.66
C VAL A 43 -9.61 -13.58 23.36
N SER A 44 -10.17 -12.56 22.69
CA SER A 44 -10.82 -12.73 21.39
C SER A 44 -9.89 -13.51 20.45
N PRO A 45 -10.32 -14.68 19.92
CA PRO A 45 -9.47 -15.50 19.06
C PRO A 45 -9.39 -14.92 17.64
N VAL A 46 -10.13 -13.84 17.37
CA VAL A 46 -10.15 -13.15 16.09
C VAL A 46 -9.34 -11.87 16.21
N ARG A 47 -8.29 -11.77 15.40
CA ARG A 47 -7.51 -10.55 15.22
C ARG A 47 -7.99 -9.82 13.98
N GLU A 48 -8.38 -8.56 14.13
CA GLU A 48 -8.70 -7.68 13.02
C GLU A 48 -7.41 -7.15 12.38
N GLU A 49 -7.31 -7.28 11.06
CA GLU A 49 -6.24 -6.70 10.27
C GLU A 49 -6.83 -5.55 9.46
N TYR A 50 -6.32 -4.35 9.68
CA TYR A 50 -6.79 -3.15 9.00
C TYR A 50 -6.08 -2.98 7.66
N GLN A 51 -6.77 -2.33 6.72
CA GLN A 51 -6.18 -1.91 5.45
C GLN A 51 -4.98 -1.01 5.67
N LEU A 52 -4.04 -1.05 4.73
CA LEU A 52 -2.89 -0.17 4.73
C LEU A 52 -3.35 1.30 4.82
N GLY A 53 -2.74 2.04 5.73
CA GLY A 53 -2.99 3.46 5.89
C GLY A 53 -2.52 4.28 4.69
N PHE A 54 -2.49 5.60 4.82
CA PHE A 54 -1.93 6.46 3.78
C PHE A 54 -0.46 6.09 3.50
N LEU A 55 -0.18 5.70 2.25
CA LEU A 55 1.17 5.36 1.80
C LEU A 55 1.45 6.00 0.43
N PRO A 56 2.38 6.97 0.33
CA PRO A 56 2.89 7.45 -0.94
C PRO A 56 4.01 6.55 -1.45
N ILE A 57 3.90 6.08 -2.69
CA ILE A 57 4.90 5.25 -3.37
C ILE A 57 5.47 6.04 -4.55
N PHE A 58 6.79 6.17 -4.57
CA PHE A 58 7.51 6.85 -5.64
C PHE A 58 8.15 5.84 -6.57
N TYR A 59 7.93 6.01 -7.86
CA TYR A 59 8.49 5.18 -8.91
C TYR A 59 9.28 6.05 -9.86
N TYR A 60 10.50 5.62 -10.17
CA TYR A 60 11.34 6.26 -11.16
C TYR A 60 12.07 5.20 -11.97
N LYS A 61 11.89 5.23 -13.29
CA LYS A 61 12.53 4.32 -14.24
C LYS A 61 13.24 5.12 -15.33
N ILE A 62 14.39 4.61 -15.73
CA ILE A 62 15.20 5.12 -16.83
C ILE A 62 15.41 3.98 -17.82
N ASP A 63 15.03 4.20 -19.07
CA ASP A 63 15.32 3.29 -20.19
C ASP A 63 16.25 4.00 -21.19
N PHE A 64 17.20 3.27 -21.78
CA PHE A 64 18.25 3.77 -22.69
C PHE A 64 18.24 3.05 -24.03
#